data_AF-A0AAW2F682-F1
#
_entry.id   AF-A0AAW2F682-F1
#
_cell.length_a   1.000
_cell.length_b   1.000
_cell.length_c   1.000
_cell.angle_alpha   90.00
_cell.angle_beta   90.00
_cell.angle_gamma   90.00
#
_symmetry.space_group_name_H-M   'P 1'
#
loop_
_entity.id
_entity.type
_entity.pdbx_description
1 polymer ?
#
loop_
_entity_poly.entity_id
_entity_poly.type
_entity_poly.pdbx_seq_one_letter_code
_entity_poly.pdbx_strand_id
1 'polypeptide(L)'
;MAPKNKENSKRKKQTDDEGDEDYRKRRDRNNQAVKRSRVKSKLRTQQTLERVNQLKTENELLEEKIKMLTKELGFLKDLFIAHAGGSSQHSINIQDLDLNALLAEEKSTENSLKTATTK
;
A
#
# COMPACT_ATOMS: atom_id res chain seq x y z
N MET A 1 -53.64 29.26 -11.27
CA MET A 1 -53.67 28.85 -12.70
C MET A 1 -53.12 30.00 -13.53
N ALA A 2 -52.11 29.78 -14.37
CA ALA A 2 -51.52 30.81 -15.23
C ALA A 2 -51.90 30.54 -16.71
N PRO A 3 -52.19 31.58 -17.52
CA PRO A 3 -52.72 31.39 -18.87
C PRO A 3 -51.62 31.04 -19.89
N LYS A 4 -51.94 30.13 -20.82
CA LYS A 4 -51.07 29.73 -21.94
C LYS A 4 -51.37 30.58 -23.17
N ASN A 5 -50.39 31.35 -23.65
CA ASN A 5 -50.46 32.05 -24.93
C ASN A 5 -50.19 31.06 -26.10
N LYS A 6 -51.06 31.06 -27.12
CA LYS A 6 -51.22 30.03 -28.16
C LYS A 6 -50.72 30.43 -29.55
N GLU A 7 -49.83 31.42 -29.68
CA GLU A 7 -49.50 31.97 -31.02
C GLU A 7 -48.14 31.59 -31.62
N ASN A 8 -47.30 30.74 -31.00
CA ASN A 8 -45.94 30.48 -31.52
C ASN A 8 -45.66 29.05 -32.03
N SER A 9 -46.70 28.31 -32.44
CA SER A 9 -46.58 26.85 -32.68
C SER A 9 -45.80 26.44 -33.95
N LYS A 10 -45.49 27.36 -34.87
CA LYS A 10 -44.76 27.03 -36.12
C LYS A 10 -43.25 27.30 -36.07
N ARG A 11 -42.76 28.21 -35.21
CA ARG A 11 -41.31 28.45 -35.02
C ARG A 11 -40.67 27.58 -33.94
N LYS A 12 -41.46 26.86 -33.15
CA LYS A 12 -40.98 25.96 -32.10
C LYS A 12 -40.48 24.60 -32.61
N LYS A 13 -40.99 24.13 -33.75
CA LYS A 13 -40.72 22.76 -34.21
C LYS A 13 -39.29 22.56 -34.75
N GLN A 14 -38.61 23.61 -35.21
CA GLN A 14 -37.19 23.52 -35.64
C GLN A 14 -36.22 23.64 -34.45
N THR A 15 -36.52 24.49 -33.47
CA THR A 15 -35.68 24.65 -32.28
C THR A 15 -35.85 23.53 -31.25
N ASP A 16 -37.03 22.89 -31.21
CA ASP A 16 -37.25 21.69 -30.38
C ASP A 16 -36.45 20.47 -30.90
N ASP A 17 -36.21 20.37 -32.22
CA ASP A 17 -35.48 19.24 -32.84
C ASP A 17 -33.95 19.39 -32.68
N GLU A 18 -33.40 20.60 -32.89
CA GLU A 18 -32.01 20.92 -32.52
C GLU A 18 -31.78 20.82 -31.00
N GLY A 19 -32.76 21.23 -30.19
CA GLY A 19 -32.75 21.08 -28.75
C GLY A 19 -32.75 19.62 -28.29
N ASP A 20 -33.47 18.74 -28.99
CA ASP A 20 -33.47 17.28 -28.75
C ASP A 20 -32.14 16.65 -29.20
N GLU A 21 -31.59 17.05 -30.34
CA GLU A 21 -30.26 16.61 -30.79
C GLU A 21 -29.13 17.03 -29.82
N ASP A 22 -29.12 18.28 -29.39
CA ASP A 22 -28.13 18.79 -28.42
C ASP A 22 -28.33 18.17 -27.04
N TYR A 23 -29.56 17.86 -26.66
CA TYR A 23 -29.84 17.08 -25.46
C TYR A 23 -29.27 15.67 -25.57
N ARG A 24 -29.52 14.95 -26.68
CA ARG A 24 -28.97 13.60 -26.92
C ARG A 24 -27.46 13.59 -26.89
N LYS A 25 -26.78 14.50 -27.59
CA LYS A 25 -25.31 14.63 -27.57
C LYS A 25 -24.78 14.85 -26.15
N ARG A 26 -25.42 15.72 -25.36
CA ARG A 26 -25.06 15.94 -23.95
C ARG A 26 -25.29 14.69 -23.09
N ARG A 27 -26.40 13.97 -23.32
CA ARG A 27 -26.75 12.75 -22.60
C ARG A 27 -25.79 11.62 -22.89
N ASP A 28 -25.43 11.43 -24.16
CA ASP A 28 -24.45 10.44 -24.59
C ASP A 28 -23.07 10.73 -24.01
N ARG A 29 -22.65 12.00 -24.00
CA ARG A 29 -21.40 12.42 -23.35
C ARG A 29 -21.43 12.14 -21.84
N ASN A 30 -22.53 12.42 -21.17
CA ASN A 30 -22.69 12.12 -19.74
C ASN A 30 -22.67 10.60 -19.47
N ASN A 31 -23.38 9.81 -20.28
CA ASN A 31 -23.40 8.36 -20.18
C ASN A 31 -21.99 7.78 -20.37
N GLN A 32 -21.22 8.30 -21.33
CA GLN A 32 -19.82 7.92 -21.51
C GLN A 32 -18.96 8.32 -20.31
N ALA A 33 -19.13 9.53 -19.76
CA ALA A 33 -18.41 9.99 -18.58
C ALA A 33 -18.70 9.12 -17.35
N VAL A 34 -19.96 8.74 -17.14
CA VAL A 34 -20.37 7.85 -16.05
C VAL A 34 -19.77 6.45 -16.23
N LYS A 35 -19.82 5.88 -17.44
CA LYS A 35 -19.17 4.59 -17.75
C LYS A 35 -17.66 4.65 -17.45
N ARG A 36 -16.97 5.70 -17.93
CA ARG A 36 -15.54 5.92 -17.66
C ARG A 36 -15.25 6.06 -16.17
N SER A 37 -16.06 6.82 -15.44
CA SER A 37 -15.92 7.01 -13.98
C SER A 37 -16.07 5.70 -13.22
N ARG A 38 -17.09 4.90 -13.54
CA ARG A 38 -17.30 3.57 -12.93
C ARG A 38 -16.14 2.62 -13.20
N VAL A 39 -15.67 2.54 -14.45
CA VAL A 39 -14.52 1.70 -14.80
C VAL A 39 -13.26 2.17 -14.07
N LYS A 40 -13.00 3.48 -14.03
CA LYS A 40 -11.86 4.05 -13.30
C LYS A 40 -11.90 3.72 -11.81
N SER A 41 -13.07 3.80 -11.19
CA SER A 41 -13.21 3.43 -9.77
C SER A 41 -12.96 1.94 -9.55
N LYS A 42 -13.52 1.07 -10.40
CA LYS A 42 -13.31 -0.37 -10.31
C LYS A 42 -11.83 -0.73 -10.49
N LEU A 43 -11.17 -0.13 -11.49
CA LEU A 43 -9.76 -0.33 -11.76
C LEU A 43 -8.89 0.13 -10.58
N ARG A 44 -9.19 1.28 -9.97
CA ARG A 44 -8.46 1.75 -8.79
C ARG A 44 -8.54 0.73 -7.65
N THR A 45 -9.74 0.22 -7.35
CA THR A 45 -9.92 -0.81 -6.31
C THR A 45 -9.12 -2.07 -6.63
N GLN A 46 -9.15 -2.53 -7.88
CA GLN A 46 -8.39 -3.69 -8.32
C GLN A 46 -6.87 -3.47 -8.19
N GLN A 47 -6.36 -2.33 -8.66
CA GLN A 47 -4.94 -1.98 -8.54
C GLN A 47 -4.48 -1.90 -7.08
N THR A 48 -5.31 -1.36 -6.19
CA THR A 48 -5.01 -1.35 -4.75
C THR A 48 -4.92 -2.77 -4.19
N LEU A 49 -5.85 -3.65 -4.54
CA LEU A 49 -5.82 -5.05 -4.10
C LEU A 49 -4.60 -5.79 -4.63
N GLU A 50 -4.26 -5.61 -5.90
CA GLU A 50 -3.05 -6.18 -6.51
C GLU A 50 -1.78 -5.67 -5.81
N ARG A 51 -1.69 -4.37 -5.52
CA ARG A 51 -0.54 -3.79 -4.80
C ARG A 51 -0.43 -4.33 -3.37
N VAL A 52 -1.54 -4.49 -2.66
CA VAL A 52 -1.53 -5.10 -1.32
C VAL A 52 -1.03 -6.54 -1.38
N ASN A 53 -1.46 -7.32 -2.37
CA ASN A 53 -0.98 -8.69 -2.54
C ASN A 53 0.52 -8.73 -2.86
N GLN A 54 1.00 -7.86 -3.75
CA GLN A 54 2.43 -7.72 -4.07
C GLN A 54 3.26 -7.41 -2.81
N LEU A 55 2.80 -6.44 -2.00
CA LEU A 55 3.48 -6.07 -0.76
C LEU A 55 3.49 -7.22 0.27
N LYS A 56 2.41 -8.01 0.35
CA LYS A 56 2.38 -9.20 1.21
C LYS A 56 3.40 -10.23 0.76
N THR A 57 3.44 -10.55 -0.53
CA THR A 57 4.42 -11.52 -1.06
C THR A 57 5.86 -11.03 -0.89
N GLU A 58 6.11 -9.73 -1.06
CA GLU A 58 7.44 -9.16 -0.84
C GLU A 58 7.84 -9.21 0.64
N ASN A 59 6.92 -8.91 1.55
CA ASN A 59 7.17 -9.05 2.99
C ASN A 59 7.48 -10.49 3.39
N GLU A 60 6.73 -11.48 2.90
CA GLU A 60 6.99 -12.90 3.17
C GLU A 60 8.41 -13.30 2.72
N LEU A 61 8.81 -12.89 1.50
CA LEU A 61 10.17 -13.16 1.00
C LEU A 61 11.26 -12.46 1.83
N LEU A 62 11.01 -11.22 2.28
CA LEU A 62 11.94 -10.49 3.13
C LEU A 62 12.06 -11.14 4.51
N GLU A 63 10.96 -11.60 5.10
CA GLU A 63 10.94 -12.32 6.37
C GLU A 63 11.71 -13.65 6.28
N GLU A 64 11.53 -14.40 5.19
CA GLU A 64 12.31 -15.62 4.93
C GLU A 64 13.81 -15.33 4.80
N LYS A 65 14.16 -14.25 4.09
CA LYS A 65 15.56 -13.82 3.93
C LYS A 65 16.18 -13.42 5.27
N ILE A 66 15.46 -12.66 6.10
CA ILE A 66 15.89 -12.30 7.45
C ILE A 66 16.13 -13.58 8.25
N LYS A 67 15.16 -14.50 8.27
CA LYS A 67 15.27 -15.75 9.00
C LYS A 67 16.46 -16.60 8.56
N MET A 68 16.75 -16.66 7.26
CA MET A 68 17.92 -17.36 6.71
C MET A 68 19.22 -16.71 7.20
N LEU A 69 19.36 -15.39 7.05
CA LEU A 69 20.55 -14.65 7.48
C LEU A 69 20.77 -14.75 8.99
N THR A 70 19.70 -14.71 9.80
CA THR A 70 19.80 -14.92 11.26
C THR A 70 20.33 -16.31 11.61
N LYS A 71 19.91 -17.35 10.87
CA LYS A 71 20.45 -18.71 11.07
C LYS A 71 21.91 -18.81 10.65
N GLU A 72 22.29 -18.21 9.53
CA GLU A 72 23.69 -18.18 9.06
C GLU A 72 24.60 -17.46 10.07
N LEU A 73 24.16 -16.32 10.61
CA LEU A 73 24.87 -15.61 11.68
C LEU A 73 24.97 -16.45 12.96
N GLY A 74 23.88 -17.11 13.36
CA GLY A 74 23.89 -18.02 14.51
C GLY A 74 24.89 -19.16 14.33
N PHE A 75 24.88 -19.80 13.15
CA PHE A 75 25.84 -20.85 12.80
C PHE A 75 27.29 -20.36 12.84
N LEU A 76 27.57 -19.17 12.28
CA LEU A 76 28.92 -18.61 12.30
C LEU A 76 29.38 -18.27 13.72
N LYS A 77 28.47 -17.75 14.56
CA LYS A 77 28.73 -17.50 15.99
C LYS A 77 29.07 -18.79 16.72
N ASP A 78 28.27 -19.84 16.53
CA ASP A 78 28.48 -21.14 17.16
C ASP A 78 29.80 -21.78 16.70
N LEU A 79 30.13 -21.66 15.42
CA LEU A 79 31.41 -22.13 14.86
C LEU A 79 32.61 -21.38 15.48
N PHE A 80 32.51 -20.06 15.63
CA PHE A 80 33.56 -19.25 16.24
C PHE A 80 33.76 -19.61 17.72
N ILE A 81 32.68 -19.79 18.48
CA ILE A 81 32.72 -20.23 19.89
C ILE A 81 33.35 -21.62 20.00
N ALA A 82 32.95 -22.57 19.15
CA ALA A 82 33.50 -23.93 19.17
C ALA A 82 34.99 -23.97 18.83
N HIS A 83 35.46 -23.14 17.88
CA HIS A 83 36.86 -23.09 17.48
C HIS A 83 37.76 -22.33 18.47
N ALA A 84 37.26 -21.21 19.02
CA ALA A 84 37.94 -20.46 20.08
C ALA A 84 37.95 -21.22 21.42
N GLY A 85 36.95 -22.06 21.69
CA GLY A 85 36.91 -22.94 22.87
C GLY A 85 37.82 -24.17 22.77
N GLY A 86 38.27 -24.55 21.56
CA GLY A 86 39.09 -25.75 21.31
C GLY A 86 40.60 -25.51 21.20
N SER A 87 41.05 -24.28 21.00
CA SER A 87 42.46 -23.94 20.81
C SER A 87 42.99 -23.03 21.93
N SER A 88 43.58 -23.69 22.94
CA SER A 88 44.61 -23.14 23.84
C SER A 88 44.23 -21.96 24.76
N GLN A 89 44.05 -22.31 26.04
CA GLN A 89 44.65 -21.62 27.20
C GLN A 89 44.35 -20.13 27.45
N HIS A 90 43.54 -19.44 26.64
CA HIS A 90 43.10 -18.08 26.94
C HIS A 90 41.60 -18.05 27.16
N SER A 91 41.20 -18.38 28.38
CA SER A 91 39.86 -18.13 28.91
C SER A 91 39.59 -16.62 28.96
N ILE A 92 39.24 -16.03 27.82
CA ILE A 92 38.47 -14.79 27.84
C ILE A 92 37.09 -15.21 28.35
N ASN A 93 36.87 -15.05 29.65
CA ASN A 93 35.58 -15.27 30.31
C ASN A 93 34.56 -14.27 29.74
N ILE A 94 33.92 -14.64 28.63
CA ILE A 94 32.85 -13.88 27.98
C ILE A 94 31.57 -13.82 28.85
N GLN A 95 31.52 -14.59 29.94
CA GLN A 95 30.45 -14.48 30.94
C GLN A 95 30.32 -13.06 31.53
N ASP A 96 31.39 -12.25 31.48
CA ASP A 96 31.41 -10.87 31.98
C ASP A 96 30.97 -9.82 30.94
N LEU A 97 30.69 -10.20 29.69
CA LEU A 97 30.06 -9.29 28.72
C LEU A 97 28.55 -9.40 28.88
N ASP A 98 28.00 -8.58 29.78
CA ASP A 98 26.55 -8.50 30.04
C ASP A 98 25.78 -8.13 28.77
N LEU A 99 25.31 -9.18 28.09
CA LEU A 99 24.55 -9.10 26.84
C LEU A 99 23.20 -8.39 27.03
N ASN A 100 22.65 -8.33 28.26
CA ASN A 100 21.40 -7.61 28.50
C ASN A 100 21.59 -6.09 28.35
N ALA A 101 22.76 -5.56 28.72
CA ALA A 101 23.07 -4.14 28.52
C ALA A 101 23.20 -3.81 27.02
N LEU A 102 23.83 -4.69 26.23
CA LEU A 102 24.04 -4.47 24.79
C LEU A 102 22.75 -4.60 23.97
N LEU A 103 21.84 -5.49 24.37
CA LEU A 103 20.51 -5.67 23.74
C LEU A 103 19.45 -4.68 24.26
N ALA A 104 19.65 -4.06 25.43
CA ALA A 104 18.73 -3.06 25.97
C ALA A 104 18.79 -1.73 25.18
N GLU A 105 19.93 -1.41 24.55
CA GLU A 105 20.05 -0.21 23.71
C GLU A 105 19.19 -0.30 22.43
N GLU A 106 18.91 -1.49 21.90
CA GLU A 106 18.03 -1.65 20.73
C GLU A 106 16.54 -1.44 21.03
N LYS A 107 16.05 -1.68 22.26
CA LYS A 107 14.62 -1.46 22.58
C LYS A 107 14.21 0.01 22.59
N SER A 108 15.16 0.92 22.73
CA SER A 108 14.90 2.37 22.69
C SER A 108 14.56 2.87 21.28
N THR A 109 15.04 2.19 20.23
CA THR A 109 14.87 2.62 18.84
C THR A 109 13.54 2.15 18.25
N GLU A 110 13.01 0.99 18.67
CA GLU A 110 11.69 0.52 18.25
C GLU A 110 10.53 1.38 18.81
N ASN A 111 10.68 1.95 20.00
CA ASN A 111 9.63 2.78 20.61
C ASN A 111 9.53 4.19 19.98
N SER A 112 10.59 4.64 19.30
CA SER A 112 10.62 5.88 18.51
C SER A 112 9.83 5.75 17.20
N LEU A 113 9.89 4.60 16.53
CA LEU A 113 9.25 4.38 15.23
C LEU A 113 7.73 4.21 15.31
N LYS A 114 7.20 3.70 16.44
CA LYS A 114 5.75 3.55 16.67
C LYS A 114 5.04 4.87 16.99
N THR A 115 5.73 5.85 17.56
CA THR A 115 5.14 7.18 17.86
C THR A 115 5.13 8.13 16.66
N ALA A 116 6.00 7.90 15.67
CA ALA A 116 6.04 8.68 14.42
C ALA A 116 4.95 8.31 13.39
N THR A 117 4.36 7.11 13.51
CA THR A 117 3.34 6.60 12.56
C THR A 117 1.90 6.83 13.02
N THR A 118 1.68 7.40 14.21
CA THR A 118 0.37 7.78 14.76
C THR A 118 0.26 9.29 15.01
N LYS A 119 0.57 10.10 13.99
CA LYS A 119 0.21 11.51 13.94
C LYS A 119 -0.30 11.91 12.56
#